data_AF-A0A8H9K7C6-F1
#
_entry.id   AF-A0A8H9K7C6-F1
#
_cell.length_a   1.000
_cell.length_b   1.000
_cell.length_c   1.000
_cell.angle_alpha   90.00
_cell.angle_beta   90.00
_cell.angle_gamma   90.00
#
_symmetry.space_group_name_H-M   'P 1'
#
loop_
_entity.id
_entity.type
_entity.pdbx_description
1 polymer ?
#
loop_
_entity_poly.entity_id
_entity_poly.type
_entity_poly.pdbx_seq_one_letter_code
_entity_poly.pdbx_strand_id
1 'polypeptide(L)'
;MIRLVSDQPQALARLEVAFRACPDDFDTLKQEVAAGRVSLYELHGERYRVTVAGEIVGHSYFLWGVSGHGVVPAMRELKRYVKAAGLSSISADTYFPTVARLCRRLHTDEQTRGSVTRMEMKV
;
A
#
# COMPACT_ATOMS: atom_id res chain seq x y z
N MET A 1 14.48 0.12 5.64
CA MET A 1 14.90 -0.82 4.58
C MET A 1 13.66 -1.46 3.97
N ILE A 2 13.68 -1.70 2.65
CA ILE A 2 12.63 -2.44 1.93
C ILE A 2 13.14 -3.83 1.52
N ARG A 3 12.29 -4.86 1.61
CA ARG A 3 12.58 -6.24 1.22
C ARG A 3 11.41 -6.82 0.42
N LEU A 4 11.69 -7.47 -0.71
CA LEU A 4 10.69 -8.26 -1.45
C LEU A 4 10.38 -9.52 -0.65
N VAL A 5 9.09 -9.80 -0.45
CA VAL A 5 8.57 -10.91 0.37
C VAL A 5 7.40 -11.64 -0.30
N SER A 6 7.24 -11.50 -1.62
CA SER A 6 6.18 -12.18 -2.39
C SER A 6 6.23 -13.71 -2.28
N ASP A 7 7.40 -14.27 -1.97
CA ASP A 7 7.65 -15.69 -1.78
C ASP A 7 7.27 -16.22 -0.39
N GLN A 8 6.92 -15.33 0.55
CA GLN A 8 6.58 -15.68 1.93
C GLN A 8 5.05 -15.68 2.12
N PRO A 9 4.40 -16.85 2.28
CA PRO A 9 2.95 -16.91 2.48
C PRO A 9 2.46 -16.09 3.69
N GLN A 10 3.29 -15.97 4.73
CA GLN A 10 2.93 -15.17 5.90
C GLN A 10 2.86 -13.67 5.61
N ALA A 11 3.51 -13.17 4.56
CA ALA A 11 3.43 -11.76 4.19
C ALA A 11 2.01 -11.41 3.70
N LEU A 12 1.42 -12.28 2.87
CA LEU A 12 0.06 -12.11 2.38
C LEU A 12 -0.97 -12.19 3.52
N ALA A 13 -0.81 -13.17 4.43
CA ALA A 13 -1.69 -13.32 5.59
C ALA A 13 -1.71 -12.07 6.50
N ARG A 14 -0.59 -11.36 6.64
CA ARG A 14 -0.53 -10.10 7.41
C ARG A 14 -1.42 -9.00 6.82
N LEU A 15 -1.72 -9.04 5.52
CA LEU A 15 -2.49 -8.01 4.84
C LEU A 15 -4.00 -8.18 5.01
N GLU A 16 -4.49 -9.35 5.43
CA GLU A 16 -5.92 -9.66 5.56
C GLU A 16 -6.70 -8.59 6.34
N VAL A 17 -6.11 -8.05 7.42
CA VAL A 17 -6.72 -7.00 8.25
C VAL A 17 -6.99 -5.70 7.48
N ALA A 18 -6.24 -5.41 6.42
CA ALA A 18 -6.44 -4.24 5.56
C ALA A 18 -7.69 -4.38 4.67
N PHE A 19 -8.16 -5.60 4.45
CA PHE A 19 -9.30 -5.94 3.59
C PHE A 19 -10.57 -6.29 4.37
N ARG A 20 -10.60 -6.07 5.69
CA ARG A 20 -11.77 -6.39 6.54
C ARG A 20 -13.10 -5.74 6.12
N ALA A 21 -13.05 -4.66 5.33
CA ALA A 21 -14.23 -3.99 4.78
C ALA A 21 -14.53 -4.39 3.31
N CYS A 22 -13.63 -5.12 2.66
CA CYS A 22 -13.72 -5.61 1.30
C CYS A 22 -13.04 -7.00 1.15
N PRO A 23 -13.58 -8.08 1.75
CA PRO A 23 -12.94 -9.39 1.72
C PRO A 23 -12.71 -9.94 0.30
N ASP A 24 -13.61 -9.65 -0.64
CA ASP A 24 -13.51 -10.08 -2.03
C ASP A 24 -12.29 -9.47 -2.75
N ASP A 25 -11.88 -8.25 -2.38
CA ASP A 25 -10.66 -7.61 -2.88
C ASP A 25 -9.40 -8.34 -2.39
N PHE A 26 -9.47 -8.99 -1.21
CA PHE A 26 -8.36 -9.79 -0.70
C PHE A 26 -8.17 -11.07 -1.52
N ASP A 27 -9.26 -11.71 -1.94
CA ASP A 27 -9.19 -12.87 -2.83
C ASP A 27 -8.62 -12.50 -4.19
N THR A 28 -9.00 -11.33 -4.71
CA THR A 28 -8.41 -10.76 -5.92
C THR A 28 -6.90 -10.52 -5.73
N LEU A 29 -6.48 -9.89 -4.62
CA LEU A 29 -5.06 -9.69 -4.32
C LEU A 29 -4.27 -11.02 -4.32
N LYS A 30 -4.81 -12.09 -3.74
CA LYS A 30 -4.14 -13.41 -3.73
C LYS A 30 -3.86 -13.90 -5.15
N GLN A 31 -4.84 -13.76 -6.05
CA GLN A 31 -4.71 -14.16 -7.45
C GLN A 31 -3.68 -13.29 -8.19
N GLU A 32 -3.70 -11.98 -7.95
CA GLU A 32 -2.75 -11.03 -8.56
C GLU A 32 -1.30 -11.25 -8.11
N VAL A 33 -1.09 -11.61 -6.85
CA VAL A 33 0.21 -12.00 -6.32
C VAL A 33 0.67 -13.33 -6.93
N ALA A 34 -0.22 -14.33 -7.02
CA ALA A 34 0.09 -15.62 -7.64
C ALA A 34 0.43 -15.48 -9.15
N ALA A 35 -0.19 -14.52 -9.83
CA ALA A 35 0.10 -14.20 -11.22
C ALA A 35 1.35 -13.32 -11.42
N GLY A 36 2.00 -12.87 -10.34
CA GLY A 36 3.20 -12.04 -10.39
C GLY A 36 2.96 -10.59 -10.80
N ARG A 37 1.70 -10.13 -10.85
CA ARG A 37 1.34 -8.73 -11.18
C ARG A 37 1.48 -7.81 -9.98
N VAL A 38 1.14 -8.32 -8.79
CA VAL A 38 1.33 -7.62 -7.52
C VAL A 38 2.51 -8.20 -6.76
N SER A 39 3.36 -7.32 -6.23
CA SER A 39 4.48 -7.70 -5.37
C SER A 39 4.24 -7.32 -3.92
N LEU A 40 4.71 -8.17 -3.00
CA LEU A 40 4.66 -7.93 -1.57
C LEU A 40 6.02 -7.44 -1.07
N TYR A 41 6.01 -6.36 -0.30
CA TYR A 41 7.21 -5.80 0.31
C TYR A 41 7.04 -5.65 1.81
N GLU A 42 8.11 -5.90 2.56
CA GLU A 42 8.23 -5.54 3.96
C GLU A 42 9.13 -4.29 4.05
N LEU A 43 8.60 -3.23 4.66
CA LEU A 43 9.36 -2.05 5.03
C LEU A 43 9.57 -2.06 6.54
N HIS A 44 10.82 -1.98 6.99
CA HIS A 44 11.16 -1.91 8.41
C HIS A 44 12.16 -0.78 8.72
N GLY A 45 12.00 -0.18 9.89
CA GLY A 45 12.91 0.80 10.47
C GLY A 45 12.63 0.96 11.96
N GLU A 46 13.34 1.86 12.63
CA GLU A 46 13.30 2.01 14.09
C GLU A 46 11.87 2.21 14.65
N ARG A 47 11.00 2.91 13.91
CA ARG A 47 9.64 3.28 14.35
C ARG A 47 8.52 2.69 13.51
N TYR A 48 8.83 1.79 12.58
CA TYR A 48 7.82 1.22 11.69
C TYR A 48 8.18 -0.18 11.22
N ARG A 49 7.15 -0.99 11.03
CA ARG A 49 7.22 -2.27 10.32
C ARG A 49 5.89 -2.48 9.64
N VAL A 50 5.91 -2.45 8.31
CA VAL A 50 4.71 -2.62 7.50
C VAL A 50 4.92 -3.64 6.41
N THR A 51 3.87 -4.38 6.09
CA THR A 51 3.77 -5.17 4.86
C THR A 51 2.91 -4.38 3.87
N VAL A 52 3.34 -4.33 2.62
CA VAL A 52 2.71 -3.59 1.53
C VAL A 52 2.51 -4.53 0.36
N ALA A 53 1.30 -4.57 -0.19
CA ALA A 53 1.06 -5.10 -1.53
C ALA A 53 0.95 -3.94 -2.51
N GLY A 54 1.67 -4.00 -3.62
CA GLY A 54 1.53 -2.99 -4.66
C GLY A 54 1.98 -3.44 -6.04
N GLU A 55 1.55 -2.64 -7.01
CA GLU A 55 1.80 -2.84 -8.43
C GLU A 55 2.07 -1.48 -9.11
N ILE A 56 2.64 -1.52 -10.31
CA ILE A 56 2.84 -0.32 -11.13
C ILE A 56 1.64 -0.17 -12.07
N VAL A 57 0.91 0.94 -11.94
CA VAL A 57 -0.20 1.31 -12.84
C VAL A 57 0.14 2.64 -13.51
N GLY A 58 0.52 2.57 -14.78
CA GLY A 58 0.98 3.74 -15.54
C GLY A 58 2.21 4.37 -14.89
N HIS A 59 2.04 5.59 -14.35
CA HIS A 59 3.11 6.34 -13.67
C HIS A 59 3.00 6.31 -12.13
N SER A 60 2.09 5.51 -11.58
CA SER A 60 1.85 5.42 -10.14
C SER A 60 2.20 4.04 -9.60
N TYR A 61 2.71 4.00 -8.37
CA TYR A 61 2.74 2.76 -7.58
C TYR A 61 1.43 2.66 -6.80
N PHE A 62 0.55 1.75 -7.23
CA PHE A 62 -0.74 1.54 -6.58
C PHE A 62 -0.59 0.56 -5.42
N LEU A 63 -1.06 0.96 -4.24
CA LEU A 63 -1.07 0.14 -3.03
C LEU A 63 -2.42 -0.55 -2.91
N TRP A 64 -2.39 -1.87 -3.03
CA TRP A 64 -3.53 -2.74 -2.77
C TRP A 64 -3.84 -2.81 -1.28
N GLY A 65 -2.81 -2.88 -0.44
CA GLY A 65 -2.98 -3.01 1.00
C GLY A 65 -1.72 -2.68 1.77
N VAL A 66 -1.90 -2.14 2.97
CA VAL A 66 -0.83 -1.85 3.92
C VAL A 66 -1.26 -2.32 5.30
N SER A 67 -0.44 -3.12 5.97
CA SER A 67 -0.67 -3.54 7.36
C SER A 67 0.59 -3.44 8.20
N GLY A 68 0.43 -3.26 9.51
CA GLY A 68 1.52 -3.09 10.46
C GLY A 68 1.49 -1.74 11.18
N HIS A 69 2.62 -1.32 11.74
CA HIS A 69 2.72 -0.09 12.54
C HIS A 69 3.66 0.94 11.90
N GLY A 70 3.39 2.22 12.16
CA GLY A 70 4.22 3.32 11.64
C GLY A 70 4.02 3.58 10.14
N VAL A 71 2.77 3.55 9.66
CA VAL A 71 2.44 3.75 8.23
C VAL A 71 3.02 5.05 7.66
N VAL A 72 2.89 6.18 8.37
CA VAL A 72 3.39 7.48 7.88
C VAL A 72 4.90 7.47 7.63
N PRO A 73 5.78 7.12 8.59
CA PRO A 73 7.21 7.02 8.31
C PRO A 73 7.54 5.95 7.27
N ALA A 74 6.82 4.82 7.23
CA ALA A 74 7.03 3.80 6.21
C ALA A 74 6.72 4.31 4.79
N MET A 75 5.62 5.05 4.59
CA MET A 75 5.25 5.62 3.29
C MET A 75 6.23 6.72 2.84
N ARG A 76 6.80 7.48 3.77
CA ARG A 76 7.89 8.43 3.45
C ARG A 76 9.14 7.73 2.95
N GLU A 77 9.43 6.54 3.47
CA GLU A 77 10.52 5.72 2.95
C GLU A 77 10.17 5.13 1.58
N LEU A 78 8.98 4.54 1.45
CA LEU A 78 8.49 3.98 0.18
C LEU A 78 8.54 5.01 -0.95
N LYS A 79 8.15 6.26 -0.67
CA LYS A 79 8.25 7.39 -1.60
C LYS A 79 9.64 7.55 -2.22
N ARG A 80 10.72 7.31 -1.46
CA ARG A 80 12.10 7.40 -1.99
C ARG A 80 12.37 6.30 -3.02
N TYR A 81 11.93 5.07 -2.75
CA TYR A 81 12.08 3.95 -3.67
C TYR A 81 11.24 4.11 -4.93
N VAL A 82 9.98 4.53 -4.77
CA VAL A 82 9.07 4.77 -5.90
C VAL A 82 9.59 5.88 -6.80
N LYS A 83 10.12 6.98 -6.23
CA LYS A 83 10.79 8.04 -6.99
C LYS A 83 12.02 7.53 -7.75
N ALA A 84 12.87 6.74 -7.08
CA ALA A 84 14.07 6.17 -7.70
C ALA A 84 13.73 5.20 -8.85
N ALA A 85 12.56 4.56 -8.80
CA ALA A 85 12.04 3.72 -9.88
C ALA A 85 11.44 4.52 -11.06
N GLY A 86 11.46 5.86 -11.02
CA GLY A 86 10.96 6.72 -12.11
C GLY A 86 9.44 6.94 -12.13
N LEU A 87 8.75 6.56 -11.05
CA LEU A 87 7.30 6.79 -10.90
C LEU A 87 7.03 8.19 -10.34
N SER A 88 5.83 8.72 -10.60
CA SER A 88 5.46 10.10 -10.24
C SER A 88 4.52 10.19 -9.03
N SER A 89 3.89 9.08 -8.64
CA SER A 89 3.04 9.04 -7.45
C SER A 89 2.94 7.66 -6.81
N ILE A 90 2.43 7.66 -5.57
CA ILE A 90 1.89 6.49 -4.88
C ILE A 90 0.39 6.73 -4.74
N SER A 91 -0.43 5.75 -5.12
CA SER A 91 -1.88 5.83 -4.99
C SER A 91 -2.44 4.66 -4.20
N ALA A 92 -3.59 4.86 -3.56
CA ALA A 92 -4.29 3.82 -2.81
C ALA A 92 -5.76 4.16 -2.69
N ASP A 93 -6.60 3.14 -2.56
CA ASP A 93 -8.02 3.32 -2.25
C ASP A 93 -8.30 2.75 -0.85
N THR A 94 -9.15 3.42 -0.07
CA THR A 94 -9.48 2.95 1.28
C THR A 94 -10.96 3.12 1.60
N TYR A 95 -11.51 2.10 2.25
CA TYR A 95 -12.84 2.11 2.87
C TYR A 95 -12.83 2.72 4.28
N PHE A 96 -11.67 3.12 4.80
CA PHE A 96 -11.49 3.59 6.17
C PHE A 96 -11.17 5.09 6.22
N PRO A 97 -12.15 5.96 6.56
CA PRO A 97 -11.93 7.41 6.63
C PRO A 97 -10.81 7.82 7.59
N THR A 98 -10.60 7.04 8.66
CA THR A 98 -9.52 7.28 9.62
C THR A 98 -8.13 7.06 9.03
N VAL A 99 -7.99 6.12 8.09
CA VAL A 99 -6.74 5.89 7.33
C VAL A 99 -6.50 7.05 6.38
N ALA A 100 -7.51 7.49 5.63
CA ALA A 100 -7.41 8.69 4.79
C ALA A 100 -6.94 9.91 5.59
N ARG A 101 -7.59 10.17 6.72
CA ARG A 101 -7.20 11.25 7.64
C ARG A 101 -5.75 11.12 8.15
N LEU A 102 -5.26 9.92 8.41
CA LEU A 102 -3.86 9.68 8.80
C LEU A 102 -2.91 10.02 7.64
N CYS A 103 -3.26 9.60 6.42
CA CYS A 103 -2.48 9.81 5.21
C CYS A 103 -2.43 11.27 4.76
N ARG A 104 -3.27 12.18 5.27
CA ARG A 104 -3.11 13.64 5.07
C ARG A 104 -1.75 14.16 5.52
N ARG A 105 -1.12 13.52 6.50
CA ARG A 105 0.26 13.83 6.97
C ARG A 105 1.34 13.56 5.92
N LEU A 106 0.96 12.90 4.82
CA LEU A 106 1.79 12.62 3.66
C LEU A 106 1.51 13.59 2.49
N HIS A 107 0.65 14.60 2.69
CA HIS A 107 0.21 15.53 1.64
C HIS A 107 -0.45 14.79 0.47
N THR A 108 -1.43 13.96 0.79
CA THR A 108 -2.22 13.23 -0.20
C THR A 108 -3.34 14.10 -0.76
N ASP A 109 -3.56 14.01 -2.07
CA ASP A 109 -4.77 14.47 -2.72
C ASP A 109 -5.85 13.40 -2.53
N GLU A 110 -7.01 13.77 -1.99
CA GLU A 110 -8.10 12.84 -1.67
C GLU A 110 -9.31 13.09 -2.59
N GLN A 111 -9.88 12.00 -3.11
CA GLN A 111 -11.16 12.00 -3.83
C GLN A 111 -12.07 10.93 -3.24
N THR A 112 -13.18 11.34 -2.62
CA THR A 112 -14.19 10.41 -2.11
C THR A 112 -15.20 10.07 -3.19
N ARG A 113 -15.42 8.77 -3.42
CA ARG A 113 -16.39 8.21 -4.36
C ARG A 113 -17.22 7.16 -3.64
N GLY A 114 -18.43 7.54 -3.23
CA GLY A 114 -19.28 6.66 -2.43
C GLY A 114 -18.62 6.30 -1.09
N SER A 115 -18.41 5.02 -0.84
CA SER A 115 -17.79 4.48 0.38
C SER A 115 -16.26 4.39 0.34
N VAL A 116 -15.64 4.78 -0.78
CA VAL A 116 -14.18 4.66 -0.99
C VAL A 116 -13.56 6.04 -1.09
N THR A 117 -12.43 6.24 -0.41
CA THR A 117 -11.58 7.42 -0.59
C THR A 117 -10.33 7.01 -1.34
N ARG A 118 -10.15 7.56 -2.55
CA ARG A 118 -8.90 7.47 -3.29
C ARG A 118 -7.92 8.50 -2.75
N MET A 119 -6.68 8.08 -2.53
CA MET A 119 -5.58 8.89 -2.03
C MET A 119 -4.43 8.83 -3.02
N GLU A 120 -3.83 9.97 -3.35
CA GLU A 120 -2.62 10.03 -4.17
C GLU A 120 -1.57 10.92 -3.51
N MET A 121 -0.34 10.43 -3.38
CA MET A 121 0.81 11.18 -2.91
C MET A 121 1.83 11.31 -4.03
N LYS A 122 2.23 12.53 -4.39
CA LYS A 122 3.34 12.77 -5.31
C LYS A 122 4.68 12.37 -4.70
N VAL A 123 5.59 11.80 -5.48
CA VAL A 123 6.92 11.33 -5.02
C VAL A 123 8.08 12.24 -5.43
#